data_AF-A0A319BF51-F1
#
_entry.id   AF-A0A319BF51-F1
#
_cell.length_a   1.000
_cell.length_b   1.000
_cell.length_c   1.000
_cell.angle_alpha   90.00
_cell.angle_beta   90.00
_cell.angle_gamma   90.00
#
_symmetry.space_group_name_H-M   'P 1'
#
loop_
_entity.id
_entity.type
_entity.pdbx_description
1 polymer ?
#
loop_
_entity_poly.entity_id
_entity_poly.type
_entity_poly.pdbx_seq_one_letter_code
_entity_poly.pdbx_strand_id
1 'polypeptide(L)'
;MRRLLYLLVVLLLSYVVRALPYDDHGKKRDLGPLGDLPGGDVIVWVDQAGNALANNVVGGGNSNPTATADSSPATLPPLLPTLDDDSDLSPAVPLPESTKHPKTGNYRRFGISYSPYNSDGSCKTQDQVNQDLDKLGQYGFVRIYGVDCDQTSKVAKAARQRNLKVFAGVFDLQNFPSSLDYITGAANGDWSVFHTINIGNELVNDGKNSITDVTNAVNTARNKLRAAGYQGPVVTVDTFSVLIQHPELCQASDYCAANCHAFFDNNNTADKAGQYVKDQANKISKAARGKKTLISESGWPHNGQPNGKAVPSSQNQQKAIASLQQTFTGDNELILFTAFDDLWKQDSPGTFGAEKFWGINQR
;
A
#
# COMPACT_ATOMS: atom_id res chain seq x y z
N MET A 1 -22.12 32.40 34.84
CA MET A 1 -20.95 32.26 33.95
C MET A 1 -20.43 30.83 34.11
N ARG A 2 -21.10 29.80 33.56
CA ARG A 2 -21.12 29.36 32.15
C ARG A 2 -19.72 29.15 31.58
N ARG A 3 -19.36 27.86 31.40
CA ARG A 3 -18.24 27.28 30.64
C ARG A 3 -16.86 27.67 31.23
N LEU A 4 -16.23 26.82 32.04
CA LEU A 4 -15.28 25.84 31.53
C LEU A 4 -14.98 24.73 32.57
N LEU A 5 -16.02 24.22 33.23
CA LEU A 5 -15.95 23.08 34.13
C LEU A 5 -16.24 21.78 33.36
N TYR A 6 -15.41 21.43 32.38
CA TYR A 6 -15.40 20.12 31.69
C TYR A 6 -14.11 19.98 30.87
N LEU A 7 -12.97 19.83 31.53
CA LEU A 7 -11.73 19.34 30.89
C LEU A 7 -10.68 18.94 31.93
N LEU A 8 -11.14 18.30 33.02
CA LEU A 8 -10.29 17.80 34.10
C LEU A 8 -10.75 16.40 34.51
N VAL A 9 -10.89 15.50 33.53
CA VAL A 9 -10.83 14.04 33.71
C VAL A 9 -10.55 13.44 32.32
N VAL A 10 -9.30 13.45 31.85
CA VAL A 10 -8.63 12.42 31.02
C VAL A 10 -7.19 12.93 30.84
N LEU A 11 -6.21 12.05 31.04
CA LEU A 11 -4.76 12.23 30.85
C LEU A 11 -3.96 12.80 32.03
N LEU A 12 -3.94 12.02 33.11
CA LEU A 12 -2.79 11.93 34.01
C LEU A 12 -2.39 10.45 34.10
N LEU A 13 -1.11 10.16 33.82
CA LEU A 13 -0.35 8.89 34.02
C LEU A 13 -0.63 7.79 32.97
N SER A 14 0.31 7.22 32.19
CA SER A 14 1.78 7.11 32.30
C SER A 14 2.40 6.64 30.96
N TYR A 15 3.61 7.15 30.64
CA TYR A 15 4.81 6.51 30.01
C TYR A 15 4.66 5.24 29.14
N VAL A 16 5.29 5.06 27.97
CA VAL A 16 6.73 5.17 27.53
C VAL A 16 6.69 5.32 25.98
N VAL A 17 7.41 6.16 25.23
CA VAL A 17 8.87 6.27 24.98
C VAL A 17 9.14 7.65 24.38
N ARG A 18 10.29 8.21 24.79
CA ARG A 18 10.76 9.58 24.57
C ARG A 18 11.14 9.88 23.11
N ALA A 19 10.58 10.95 22.58
CA ALA A 19 11.34 11.90 21.75
C ALA A 19 11.12 13.27 22.38
N LEU A 20 12.15 13.83 23.03
CA LEU A 20 12.12 15.21 23.51
C LEU A 20 12.63 16.14 22.41
N PRO A 21 11.99 17.30 22.21
CA PRO A 21 12.46 18.32 21.29
C PRO A 21 13.78 18.94 21.77
N TYR A 22 14.62 19.31 20.81
CA TYR A 22 15.84 20.07 21.03
C TYR A 22 15.46 21.51 21.46
N ASP A 23 15.72 21.85 22.72
CA ASP A 23 15.63 23.21 23.25
C ASP A 23 17.04 23.78 23.39
N ASP A 24 17.24 24.95 22.78
CA ASP A 24 18.45 25.77 22.84
C ASP A 24 18.55 26.45 24.22
N HIS A 25 19.29 25.85 25.15
CA HIS A 25 19.83 26.59 26.30
C HIS A 25 21.19 26.05 26.72
N GLY A 26 22.23 26.86 26.52
CA GLY A 26 23.56 26.62 27.03
C GLY A 26 23.58 26.52 28.56
N LYS A 27 24.02 25.36 29.07
CA LYS A 27 24.86 25.21 30.28
C LYS A 27 25.33 23.76 30.41
N LYS A 28 26.65 23.63 30.56
CA LYS A 28 27.43 22.40 30.74
C LYS A 28 26.84 21.51 31.84
N ARG A 29 26.69 20.21 31.55
CA ARG A 29 26.77 19.14 32.55
C ARG A 29 27.38 17.89 31.91
N ASP A 30 28.50 17.47 32.48
CA ASP A 30 29.27 16.27 32.15
C ASP A 30 28.40 15.01 32.22
N LEU A 31 28.51 14.16 31.20
CA LEU A 31 28.18 12.75 31.27
C LEU A 31 29.42 11.96 30.80
N GLY A 32 29.90 11.08 31.68
CA GLY A 32 31.09 10.25 31.51
C GLY A 32 30.99 9.22 30.37
N PRO A 33 32.08 8.47 30.11
CA PRO A 33 32.31 7.85 28.82
C PRO A 33 31.49 6.57 28.64
N LEU A 34 30.86 6.45 27.48
CA LEU A 34 30.37 5.17 26.95
C LEU A 34 31.45 4.61 26.03
N GLY A 35 31.87 3.38 26.34
CA GLY A 35 32.97 2.68 25.70
C GLY A 35 32.72 2.18 24.28
N ASP A 36 33.83 1.75 23.70
CA ASP A 36 34.08 1.26 22.34
C ASP A 36 32.96 0.44 21.66
N LEU A 37 32.56 0.90 20.47
CA LEU A 37 32.01 0.08 19.38
C LEU A 37 32.67 0.51 18.04
N PRO A 38 33.00 -0.43 17.14
CA PRO A 38 33.85 -0.16 15.98
C PRO A 38 33.02 0.31 14.77
N GLY A 39 33.21 1.56 14.38
CA GLY A 39 32.63 2.14 13.17
C GLY A 39 32.74 3.66 13.26
N GLY A 40 33.72 4.26 12.59
CA GLY A 40 33.93 5.70 12.64
C GLY A 40 32.83 6.43 11.88
N ASP A 41 31.87 7.00 12.60
CA ASP A 41 30.89 7.91 12.02
C ASP A 41 31.58 9.20 11.55
N VAL A 42 31.35 9.58 10.29
CA VAL A 42 31.78 10.86 9.72
C VAL A 42 30.58 11.79 9.69
N ILE A 43 30.66 12.88 10.44
CA ILE A 43 29.63 13.92 10.42
C ILE A 43 30.05 14.96 9.37
N VAL A 44 29.19 15.20 8.39
CA VAL A 44 29.37 16.23 7.36
C VAL A 44 28.32 17.32 7.58
N TRP A 45 28.78 18.57 7.73
CA TRP A 45 27.91 19.74 7.84
C TRP A 45 27.71 20.34 6.46
N VAL A 46 26.46 20.64 6.10
CA VAL A 46 26.11 21.29 4.82
C VAL A 46 25.35 22.59 5.05
N ASP A 47 25.50 23.54 4.13
CA ASP A 47 24.68 24.75 4.10
C ASP A 47 23.26 24.47 3.56
N GLN A 48 22.41 25.50 3.55
CA GLN A 48 21.03 25.42 3.04
C GLN A 48 20.93 25.10 1.54
N ALA A 49 22.04 25.19 0.79
CA ALA A 49 22.14 24.80 -0.62
C ALA A 49 22.75 23.39 -0.81
N GLY A 50 23.14 22.71 0.27
CA GLY A 50 23.71 21.37 0.25
C GLY A 50 25.24 21.32 0.08
N ASN A 51 25.95 22.45 0.17
CA ASN A 51 27.41 22.46 0.06
C ASN A 51 28.08 22.08 1.38
N ALA A 52 29.10 21.23 1.32
CA ALA A 52 29.83 20.79 2.51
C ALA A 52 30.68 21.92 3.12
N LEU A 53 30.46 22.20 4.40
CA LEU A 53 31.14 23.24 5.17
C LEU A 53 32.29 22.68 6.02
N ALA A 54 32.15 21.46 6.56
CA ALA A 54 33.17 20.75 7.33
C ALA A 54 32.84 19.27 7.49
N ASN A 55 33.85 18.42 7.72
CA ASN A 55 33.69 17.03 8.13
C ASN A 55 34.57 16.70 9.35
N ASN A 56 34.07 15.89 10.28
CA ASN A 56 34.84 15.39 11.41
C ASN A 56 34.62 13.89 11.60
N VAL A 57 35.70 13.17 11.96
CA VAL A 57 35.67 11.77 12.37
C VAL A 57 35.61 11.73 13.90
N VAL A 58 34.63 11.03 14.47
CA VAL A 58 34.54 10.89 15.93
C VAL A 58 35.74 10.07 16.43
N GLY A 59 36.64 10.71 17.20
CA GLY A 59 37.81 10.08 17.84
C GLY A 59 39.19 10.49 17.31
N GLY A 60 39.28 11.31 16.25
CA GLY A 60 40.56 11.84 15.72
C GLY A 60 40.66 13.35 15.90
N GLY A 61 41.83 13.85 16.34
CA GLY A 61 42.06 15.28 16.55
C GLY A 61 41.84 16.14 15.29
N ASN A 62 41.42 17.39 15.50
CA ASN A 62 41.22 18.40 14.46
C ASN A 62 42.44 18.45 13.52
N SER A 63 42.27 17.89 12.32
CA SER A 63 43.19 18.11 11.21
C SER A 63 42.56 19.16 10.31
N ASN A 64 43.22 20.30 10.17
CA ASN A 64 42.88 21.26 9.12
C ASN A 64 42.96 20.55 7.77
N PRO A 65 42.05 20.83 6.83
CA PRO A 65 42.12 20.26 5.49
C PRO A 65 43.45 20.63 4.85
N THR A 66 44.28 19.61 4.59
CA THR A 66 45.47 19.75 3.75
C THR A 66 44.98 19.82 2.32
N ALA A 67 45.32 20.92 1.63
CA ALA A 67 45.05 21.11 0.22
C ALA A 67 45.56 19.90 -0.56
N THR A 68 44.64 19.17 -1.20
CA THR A 68 44.98 18.19 -2.22
C THR A 68 45.09 18.90 -3.55
N ALA A 69 46.03 18.40 -4.34
CA ALA A 69 46.64 19.05 -5.48
C ALA A 69 45.66 19.47 -6.59
N ASP A 70 45.91 20.67 -7.10
CA ASP A 70 45.89 21.04 -8.52
C ASP A 70 44.63 20.63 -9.32
N SER A 71 43.60 21.48 -9.27
CA SER A 71 42.53 21.50 -10.27
C SER A 71 42.93 22.42 -11.42
N SER A 72 43.84 21.94 -12.27
CA SER A 72 43.93 22.47 -13.61
C SER A 72 42.66 22.08 -14.38
N PRO A 73 41.95 23.01 -15.03
CA PRO A 73 40.71 22.69 -15.74
C PRO A 73 41.02 21.72 -16.89
N ALA A 74 40.37 20.57 -16.87
CA ALA A 74 40.41 19.63 -18.00
C ALA A 74 39.79 20.34 -19.22
N THR A 75 40.62 20.62 -20.20
CA THR A 75 40.23 21.13 -21.52
C THR A 75 39.31 20.11 -22.19
N LEU A 76 38.07 20.51 -22.41
CA LEU A 76 37.14 19.77 -23.27
C LEU A 76 37.71 19.71 -24.69
N PRO A 77 37.61 18.57 -25.39
CA PRO A 77 37.97 18.50 -26.80
C PRO A 77 37.08 19.44 -27.63
N PRO A 78 37.60 20.04 -28.71
CA PRO A 78 36.90 21.07 -29.47
C PRO A 78 35.62 20.52 -30.12
N LEU A 79 34.55 21.32 -30.03
CA LEU A 79 33.35 21.21 -30.86
C LEU A 79 33.76 21.27 -32.34
N LEU A 80 33.48 20.20 -33.07
CA LEU A 80 33.55 20.17 -34.53
C LEU A 80 32.31 20.85 -35.14
N PRO A 81 32.44 21.42 -36.34
CA PRO A 81 31.61 22.52 -36.82
C PRO A 81 30.22 22.09 -37.28
N THR A 82 29.29 23.05 -37.12
CA THR A 82 27.98 23.10 -37.76
C THR A 82 28.12 23.03 -39.28
N LEU A 83 27.41 22.10 -39.91
CA LEU A 83 27.07 22.16 -41.32
C LEU A 83 25.56 22.44 -41.41
N ASP A 84 25.23 23.67 -41.76
CA ASP A 84 24.03 23.96 -42.54
C ASP A 84 24.29 23.44 -43.96
N ASP A 85 23.41 22.60 -44.52
CA ASP A 85 22.54 23.00 -45.64
C ASP A 85 21.64 21.84 -46.09
N ASP A 86 20.53 22.24 -46.70
CA ASP A 86 19.37 21.49 -47.17
C ASP A 86 19.58 20.12 -47.83
N SER A 87 18.78 19.14 -47.41
CA SER A 87 18.25 18.12 -48.32
C SER A 87 16.94 17.50 -47.79
N ASP A 88 15.86 17.90 -48.45
CA ASP A 88 14.51 17.35 -48.42
C ASP A 88 14.49 15.83 -48.67
N LEU A 89 14.42 15.03 -47.60
CA LEU A 89 13.97 13.63 -47.64
C LEU A 89 13.38 13.27 -46.27
N SER A 90 12.06 13.34 -46.15
CA SER A 90 11.32 12.75 -45.03
C SER A 90 11.40 11.22 -45.07
N PRO A 91 11.94 10.51 -44.06
CA PRO A 91 11.54 9.15 -43.80
C PRO A 91 10.26 9.23 -42.93
N ALA A 92 9.12 8.88 -43.52
CA ALA A 92 7.92 8.60 -42.76
C ALA A 92 8.25 7.49 -41.75
N VAL A 93 8.40 7.86 -40.48
CA VAL A 93 8.47 6.91 -39.38
C VAL A 93 7.10 6.21 -39.35
N PRO A 94 7.02 4.89 -39.53
CA PRO A 94 5.76 4.19 -39.36
C PRO A 94 5.30 4.41 -37.92
N LEU A 95 4.06 4.86 -37.73
CA LEU A 95 3.42 4.78 -36.42
C LEU A 95 3.59 3.35 -35.91
N PRO A 96 4.00 3.13 -34.64
CA PRO A 96 3.94 1.81 -34.09
C PRO A 96 2.47 1.37 -34.13
N GLU A 97 2.20 0.36 -34.96
CA GLU A 97 0.96 -0.39 -34.93
C GLU A 97 0.63 -0.73 -33.48
N SER A 98 -0.63 -0.50 -33.13
CA SER A 98 -1.30 -0.98 -31.94
C SER A 98 -0.67 -2.31 -31.49
N THR A 99 0.11 -2.24 -30.41
CA THR A 99 0.70 -3.41 -29.81
C THR A 99 -0.43 -4.34 -29.44
N LYS A 100 -0.49 -5.47 -30.18
CA LYS A 100 -1.38 -6.59 -29.92
C LYS A 100 -1.46 -6.78 -28.41
N HIS A 101 -2.67 -6.59 -27.86
CA HIS A 101 -2.94 -6.85 -26.46
C HIS A 101 -2.31 -8.20 -26.08
N PRO A 102 -1.57 -8.27 -24.96
CA PRO A 102 -1.09 -9.54 -24.44
C PRO A 102 -2.27 -10.50 -24.40
N LYS A 103 -2.06 -11.72 -24.92
CA LYS A 103 -3.03 -12.82 -24.95
C LYS A 103 -3.89 -12.76 -23.69
N THR A 104 -5.21 -12.66 -23.85
CA THR A 104 -6.18 -12.61 -22.76
C THR A 104 -6.01 -13.85 -21.89
N GLY A 105 -5.15 -13.74 -20.87
CA GLY A 105 -5.12 -14.67 -19.77
C GLY A 105 -6.51 -14.65 -19.12
N ASN A 106 -6.93 -15.77 -18.56
CA ASN A 106 -8.15 -15.79 -17.78
C ASN A 106 -7.95 -14.95 -16.50
N TYR A 107 -8.13 -13.63 -16.61
CA TYR A 107 -8.00 -12.66 -15.52
C TYR A 107 -9.09 -12.86 -14.46
N ARG A 108 -10.13 -13.64 -14.76
CA ARG A 108 -11.23 -13.94 -13.83
C ARG A 108 -10.76 -14.71 -12.59
N ARG A 109 -9.52 -15.18 -12.55
CA ARG A 109 -8.90 -15.78 -11.36
C ARG A 109 -8.47 -14.76 -10.29
N PHE A 110 -8.26 -13.50 -10.68
CA PHE A 110 -7.77 -12.44 -9.80
C PHE A 110 -8.90 -11.53 -9.34
N GLY A 111 -8.73 -10.98 -8.13
CA GLY A 111 -9.51 -9.85 -7.66
C GLY A 111 -8.85 -8.51 -8.01
N ILE A 112 -9.60 -7.42 -7.87
CA ILE A 112 -9.10 -6.05 -7.97
C ILE A 112 -9.69 -5.21 -6.82
N SER A 113 -8.86 -4.44 -6.13
CA SER A 113 -9.35 -3.44 -5.16
C SER A 113 -10.07 -2.30 -5.88
N TYR A 114 -11.14 -1.80 -5.28
CA TYR A 114 -11.96 -0.73 -5.83
C TYR A 114 -12.47 0.19 -4.72
N SER A 115 -12.25 1.49 -4.91
CA SER A 115 -12.66 2.55 -4.01
C SER A 115 -13.74 3.40 -4.70
N PRO A 116 -15.01 3.37 -4.27
CA PRO A 116 -16.11 4.08 -4.90
C PRO A 116 -16.20 5.55 -4.45
N TYR A 117 -15.06 6.23 -4.45
CA TYR A 117 -14.95 7.66 -4.18
C TYR A 117 -14.54 8.43 -5.44
N ASN A 118 -15.06 9.64 -5.56
CA ASN A 118 -14.57 10.63 -6.51
C ASN A 118 -13.20 11.14 -6.07
N SER A 119 -12.51 11.86 -6.96
CA SER A 119 -11.16 12.39 -6.69
C SER A 119 -11.10 13.37 -5.52
N ASP A 120 -12.23 14.00 -5.18
CA ASP A 120 -12.39 14.90 -4.04
C ASP A 120 -12.80 14.17 -2.74
N GLY A 121 -12.90 12.83 -2.77
CA GLY A 121 -13.33 12.00 -1.65
C GLY A 121 -14.84 11.91 -1.49
N SER A 122 -15.64 12.59 -2.31
CA SER A 122 -17.09 12.47 -2.27
C SER A 122 -17.56 11.09 -2.74
N CYS A 123 -18.70 10.64 -2.21
CA CYS A 123 -19.29 9.35 -2.55
C CYS A 123 -19.68 9.28 -4.04
N LYS A 124 -19.33 8.20 -4.73
CA LYS A 124 -19.86 7.95 -6.08
C LYS A 124 -21.36 7.67 -6.07
N THR A 125 -22.02 8.13 -7.15
CA THR A 125 -23.40 7.76 -7.50
C THR A 125 -23.47 6.33 -8.03
N GLN A 126 -24.67 5.76 -8.13
CA GLN A 126 -24.86 4.42 -8.72
C GLN A 126 -24.34 4.37 -10.17
N ASP A 127 -24.59 5.39 -10.97
CA ASP A 127 -24.19 5.40 -12.38
C ASP A 127 -22.67 5.47 -12.54
N GLN A 128 -21.99 6.25 -11.69
CA GLN A 128 -20.52 6.26 -11.65
C GLN A 128 -19.97 4.89 -11.24
N VAL A 129 -20.57 4.22 -10.25
CA VAL A 129 -20.17 2.85 -9.86
C VAL A 129 -20.40 1.86 -11.01
N ASN A 130 -21.49 1.99 -11.75
CA ASN A 130 -21.76 1.15 -12.92
C ASN A 130 -20.69 1.34 -14.01
N GLN A 131 -20.39 2.60 -14.35
CA GLN A 131 -19.37 2.96 -15.36
C GLN A 131 -17.98 2.43 -14.98
N ASP A 132 -17.62 2.54 -13.70
CA ASP A 132 -16.37 1.98 -13.19
C ASP A 132 -16.34 0.45 -13.34
N LEU A 133 -17.40 -0.25 -12.91
CA LEU A 133 -17.44 -1.72 -12.97
C LEU A 133 -17.54 -2.27 -14.40
N ASP A 134 -18.02 -1.49 -15.38
CA ASP A 134 -17.96 -1.87 -16.81
C ASP A 134 -16.53 -2.12 -17.29
N LYS A 135 -15.55 -1.46 -16.66
CA LYS A 135 -14.11 -1.59 -16.99
C LYS A 135 -13.41 -2.73 -16.25
N LEU A 136 -14.12 -3.44 -15.38
CA LEU A 136 -13.55 -4.46 -14.48
C LEU A 136 -14.01 -5.88 -14.80
N GLY A 137 -14.70 -6.10 -15.93
CA GLY A 137 -15.25 -7.41 -16.31
C GLY A 137 -14.21 -8.52 -16.53
N GLN A 138 -12.94 -8.16 -16.67
CA GLN A 138 -11.82 -9.10 -16.74
C GLN A 138 -11.50 -9.76 -15.40
N TYR A 139 -11.86 -9.17 -14.26
CA TYR A 139 -11.58 -9.71 -12.92
C TYR A 139 -12.68 -10.67 -12.46
N GLY A 140 -12.38 -11.53 -11.48
CA GLY A 140 -13.36 -12.44 -10.90
C GLY A 140 -14.25 -11.77 -9.86
N PHE A 141 -13.69 -10.81 -9.15
CA PHE A 141 -14.35 -10.10 -8.06
C PHE A 141 -13.67 -8.76 -7.77
N VAL A 142 -14.43 -7.84 -7.19
CA VAL A 142 -13.94 -6.54 -6.71
C VAL A 142 -13.86 -6.55 -5.18
N ARG A 143 -12.81 -5.95 -4.62
CA ARG A 143 -12.69 -5.74 -3.17
C ARG A 143 -13.03 -4.30 -2.82
N ILE A 144 -13.95 -4.14 -1.88
CA ILE A 144 -14.32 -2.86 -1.29
C ILE A 144 -14.02 -2.88 0.21
N TYR A 145 -13.78 -1.71 0.79
CA TYR A 145 -13.16 -1.59 2.12
C TYR A 145 -14.16 -1.38 3.25
N GLY A 146 -15.21 -0.62 2.99
CA GLY A 146 -16.14 -0.16 4.00
C GLY A 146 -17.60 -0.32 3.59
N VAL A 147 -18.45 0.26 4.43
CA VAL A 147 -19.92 0.28 4.28
C VAL A 147 -20.49 1.70 4.19
N ASP A 148 -19.64 2.71 4.35
CA ASP A 148 -19.96 4.12 4.14
C ASP A 148 -20.33 4.41 2.67
N CYS A 149 -20.85 5.60 2.41
CA CYS A 149 -21.29 6.00 1.07
C CYS A 149 -22.33 5.08 0.41
N ASP A 150 -22.99 4.20 1.17
CA ASP A 150 -23.82 3.10 0.65
C ASP A 150 -23.05 2.23 -0.37
N GLN A 151 -21.72 2.14 -0.21
CA GLN A 151 -20.86 1.55 -1.21
C GLN A 151 -21.16 0.07 -1.44
N THR A 152 -21.47 -0.65 -0.36
CA THR A 152 -21.78 -2.09 -0.44
C THR A 152 -23.02 -2.35 -1.30
N SER A 153 -24.09 -1.59 -1.11
CA SER A 153 -25.33 -1.72 -1.90
C SER A 153 -25.08 -1.39 -3.37
N LYS A 154 -24.47 -0.23 -3.64
CA LYS A 154 -24.20 0.23 -5.01
C LYS A 154 -23.32 -0.74 -5.79
N VAL A 155 -22.25 -1.22 -5.15
CA VAL A 155 -21.30 -2.15 -5.77
C VAL A 155 -21.92 -3.54 -5.94
N ALA A 156 -22.66 -4.06 -4.95
CA ALA A 156 -23.35 -5.33 -5.10
C ALA A 156 -24.40 -5.30 -6.21
N LYS A 157 -25.15 -4.19 -6.36
CA LYS A 157 -26.10 -3.99 -7.47
C LYS A 157 -25.40 -3.99 -8.83
N ALA A 158 -24.30 -3.25 -8.95
CA ALA A 158 -23.53 -3.17 -10.18
C ALA A 158 -22.84 -4.51 -10.52
N ALA A 159 -22.33 -5.23 -9.52
CA ALA A 159 -21.63 -6.50 -9.68
C ALA A 159 -22.55 -7.63 -10.19
N ARG A 160 -23.79 -7.71 -9.69
CA ARG A 160 -24.81 -8.68 -10.16
C ARG A 160 -25.06 -8.60 -11.66
N GLN A 161 -25.04 -7.40 -12.23
CA GLN A 161 -25.25 -7.18 -13.67
C GLN A 161 -24.07 -7.63 -14.54
N ARG A 162 -22.89 -7.86 -13.94
CA ARG A 162 -21.61 -8.08 -14.65
C ARG A 162 -20.99 -9.45 -14.34
N ASN A 163 -21.72 -10.31 -13.63
CA ASN A 163 -21.19 -11.59 -13.15
C ASN A 163 -19.84 -11.42 -12.41
N LEU A 164 -19.74 -10.35 -11.63
CA LEU A 164 -18.64 -10.05 -10.71
C LEU A 164 -19.10 -10.40 -9.31
N LYS A 165 -18.18 -10.91 -8.49
CA LYS A 165 -18.41 -11.03 -7.05
C LYS A 165 -17.81 -9.86 -6.28
N VAL A 166 -18.19 -9.74 -5.00
CA VAL A 166 -17.72 -8.67 -4.11
C VAL A 166 -17.05 -9.28 -2.88
N PHE A 167 -15.78 -8.94 -2.67
CA PHE A 167 -15.10 -9.08 -1.39
C PHE A 167 -15.43 -7.83 -0.59
N ALA A 168 -16.40 -7.91 0.32
CA ALA A 168 -16.93 -6.76 1.05
C ALA A 168 -16.24 -6.58 2.41
N GLY A 169 -15.76 -5.38 2.69
CA GLY A 169 -15.12 -5.03 3.95
C GLY A 169 -16.02 -4.25 4.90
N VAL A 170 -15.87 -4.53 6.19
CA VAL A 170 -16.14 -3.61 7.28
C VAL A 170 -14.77 -3.07 7.71
N PHE A 171 -14.50 -1.78 7.44
CA PHE A 171 -13.14 -1.22 7.55
C PHE A 171 -12.58 -1.23 8.98
N ASP A 172 -13.41 -0.87 9.96
CA ASP A 172 -13.05 -0.76 11.38
C ASP A 172 -14.13 -1.34 12.31
N LEU A 173 -13.85 -1.35 13.61
CA LEU A 173 -14.74 -1.91 14.62
C LEU A 173 -15.60 -0.87 15.36
N GLN A 174 -15.59 0.41 14.97
CA GLN A 174 -16.26 1.47 15.73
C GLN A 174 -17.77 1.27 15.82
N ASN A 175 -18.39 0.86 14.70
CA ASN A 175 -19.84 0.60 14.60
C ASN A 175 -20.16 -0.90 14.49
N PHE A 176 -19.23 -1.75 14.91
CA PHE A 176 -19.38 -3.20 14.84
C PHE A 176 -20.17 -3.72 16.06
N PRO A 177 -21.12 -4.68 15.91
CA PRO A 177 -21.44 -5.46 14.71
C PRO A 177 -22.53 -4.86 13.80
N SER A 178 -23.08 -3.68 14.11
CA SER A 178 -24.17 -3.05 13.33
C SER A 178 -23.76 -2.75 11.89
N SER A 179 -22.47 -2.50 11.63
CA SER A 179 -21.94 -2.30 10.27
C SER A 179 -22.19 -3.49 9.33
N LEU A 180 -22.40 -4.72 9.85
CA LEU A 180 -22.76 -5.88 9.05
C LEU A 180 -24.19 -5.82 8.48
N ASP A 181 -25.04 -4.95 9.02
CA ASP A 181 -26.42 -4.81 8.55
C ASP A 181 -26.45 -4.17 7.14
N TYR A 182 -25.48 -3.34 6.79
CA TYR A 182 -25.33 -2.81 5.42
C TYR A 182 -25.04 -3.92 4.40
N ILE A 183 -24.17 -4.87 4.76
CA ILE A 183 -23.84 -6.03 3.92
C ILE A 183 -25.06 -6.96 3.82
N THR A 184 -25.72 -7.23 4.93
CA THR A 184 -26.92 -8.07 4.98
C THR A 184 -28.06 -7.47 4.16
N GLY A 185 -28.26 -6.15 4.26
CA GLY A 185 -29.22 -5.40 3.45
C GLY A 185 -28.89 -5.45 1.96
N ALA A 186 -27.61 -5.29 1.58
CA ALA A 186 -27.15 -5.40 0.20
C ALA A 186 -27.28 -6.82 -0.39
N ALA A 187 -27.21 -7.86 0.45
CA ALA A 187 -27.51 -9.23 0.07
C ALA A 187 -29.00 -9.40 -0.26
N ASN A 188 -29.88 -8.80 0.54
CA ASN A 188 -31.33 -8.89 0.38
C ASN A 188 -31.81 -10.35 0.20
N GLY A 189 -31.27 -11.26 1.02
CA GLY A 189 -31.55 -12.71 0.96
C GLY A 189 -30.77 -13.47 -0.12
N ASP A 190 -30.18 -12.80 -1.11
CA ASP A 190 -29.30 -13.40 -2.11
C ASP A 190 -27.83 -13.03 -1.88
N TRP A 191 -27.12 -14.00 -1.31
CA TRP A 191 -25.70 -13.89 -0.98
C TRP A 191 -24.75 -14.24 -2.12
N SER A 192 -25.25 -14.68 -3.29
CA SER A 192 -24.43 -15.21 -4.39
C SER A 192 -23.42 -14.21 -4.96
N VAL A 193 -23.70 -12.91 -4.81
CA VAL A 193 -22.82 -11.81 -5.23
C VAL A 193 -21.59 -11.69 -4.33
N PHE A 194 -21.63 -12.13 -3.07
CA PHE A 194 -20.50 -11.98 -2.15
C PHE A 194 -19.51 -13.13 -2.29
N HIS A 195 -18.25 -12.75 -2.49
CA HIS A 195 -17.09 -13.66 -2.52
C HIS A 195 -16.62 -13.99 -1.12
N THR A 196 -16.36 -12.95 -0.32
CA THR A 196 -15.85 -12.99 1.05
C THR A 196 -16.35 -11.77 1.79
N ILE A 197 -16.60 -11.91 3.09
CA ILE A 197 -16.80 -10.77 4.00
C ILE A 197 -15.56 -10.59 4.88
N ASN A 198 -15.02 -9.39 4.91
CA ASN A 198 -13.82 -9.03 5.67
C ASN A 198 -14.13 -8.10 6.83
N ILE A 199 -13.51 -8.35 7.97
CA ILE A 199 -13.68 -7.61 9.22
C ILE A 199 -12.34 -6.98 9.60
N GLY A 200 -12.27 -5.65 9.48
CA GLY A 200 -11.07 -4.88 9.69
C GLY A 200 -10.16 -4.80 8.46
N ASN A 201 -9.36 -3.75 8.39
CA ASN A 201 -8.22 -3.65 7.48
C ASN A 201 -7.03 -3.07 8.24
N GLU A 202 -6.00 -3.89 8.45
CA GLU A 202 -4.74 -3.49 9.10
C GLU A 202 -4.91 -2.94 10.52
N LEU A 203 -5.93 -3.42 11.25
CA LEU A 203 -6.26 -2.89 12.58
C LEU A 203 -5.18 -3.14 13.62
N VAL A 204 -4.44 -4.26 13.50
CA VAL A 204 -3.34 -4.57 14.43
C VAL A 204 -2.08 -3.83 14.00
N ASN A 205 -1.77 -3.78 12.70
CA ASN A 205 -0.66 -2.98 12.17
C ASN A 205 -0.77 -1.50 12.57
N ASP A 206 -1.96 -0.93 12.48
CA ASP A 206 -2.24 0.47 12.84
C ASP A 206 -2.27 0.71 14.37
N GLY A 207 -2.15 -0.35 15.18
CA GLY A 207 -2.27 -0.27 16.64
C GLY A 207 -3.66 0.14 17.14
N LYS A 208 -4.69 0.06 16.28
CA LYS A 208 -6.07 0.47 16.60
C LYS A 208 -6.80 -0.55 17.47
N ASN A 209 -6.49 -1.83 17.29
CA ASN A 209 -7.14 -2.93 18.01
C ASN A 209 -6.14 -4.02 18.37
N SER A 210 -6.41 -4.73 19.46
CA SER A 210 -5.62 -5.91 19.83
C SER A 210 -5.98 -7.12 18.95
N ILE A 211 -5.11 -8.12 18.93
CA ILE A 211 -5.35 -9.41 18.26
C ILE A 211 -6.66 -10.04 18.79
N THR A 212 -6.90 -9.95 20.10
CA THR A 212 -8.11 -10.47 20.74
C THR A 212 -9.36 -9.75 20.26
N ASP A 213 -9.33 -8.42 20.13
CA ASP A 213 -10.47 -7.66 19.62
C ASP A 213 -10.82 -8.09 18.19
N VAL A 214 -9.82 -8.21 17.32
CA VAL A 214 -10.01 -8.58 15.92
C VAL A 214 -10.52 -10.01 15.78
N THR A 215 -9.93 -10.98 16.49
CA THR A 215 -10.38 -12.38 16.45
C THR A 215 -11.80 -12.56 17.01
N ASN A 216 -12.17 -11.84 18.07
CA ASN A 216 -13.53 -11.81 18.61
C ASN A 216 -14.52 -11.17 17.62
N ALA A 217 -14.13 -10.10 16.92
CA ALA A 217 -14.95 -9.47 15.90
C ALA A 217 -15.20 -10.43 14.72
N VAL A 218 -14.18 -11.14 14.22
CA VAL A 218 -14.33 -12.15 13.17
C VAL A 218 -15.32 -13.25 13.59
N ASN A 219 -15.22 -13.76 14.82
CA ASN A 219 -16.14 -14.79 15.33
C ASN A 219 -17.58 -14.28 15.47
N THR A 220 -17.74 -13.06 15.99
CA THR A 220 -19.05 -12.40 16.11
C THR A 220 -19.68 -12.19 14.74
N ALA A 221 -18.89 -11.72 13.77
CA ALA A 221 -19.32 -11.50 12.40
C ALA A 221 -19.77 -12.80 11.74
N ARG A 222 -18.98 -13.86 11.88
CA ARG A 222 -19.33 -15.19 11.35
C ARG A 222 -20.67 -15.65 11.88
N ASN A 223 -20.91 -15.58 13.19
CA ASN A 223 -22.17 -16.00 13.78
C ASN A 223 -23.36 -15.19 13.25
N LYS A 224 -23.24 -13.85 13.22
CA LYS A 224 -24.29 -12.95 12.72
C LYS A 224 -24.58 -13.18 11.23
N LEU A 225 -23.54 -13.33 10.41
CA LEU A 225 -23.67 -13.58 8.97
C LEU A 225 -24.27 -14.95 8.66
N ARG A 226 -23.89 -16.00 9.40
CA ARG A 226 -24.47 -17.35 9.26
C ARG A 226 -25.95 -17.35 9.63
N ALA A 227 -26.34 -16.65 10.69
CA ALA A 227 -27.75 -16.47 11.07
C ALA A 227 -28.55 -15.72 9.99
N ALA A 228 -27.91 -14.82 9.24
CA ALA A 228 -28.51 -14.11 8.10
C ALA A 228 -28.47 -14.90 6.77
N GLY A 229 -27.93 -16.13 6.77
CA GLY A 229 -27.91 -17.03 5.61
C GLY A 229 -26.62 -17.02 4.78
N TYR A 230 -25.64 -16.17 5.10
CA TYR A 230 -24.36 -16.18 4.38
C TYR A 230 -23.52 -17.39 4.79
N GLN A 231 -23.14 -18.24 3.83
CA GLN A 231 -22.29 -19.42 4.06
C GLN A 231 -20.85 -19.26 3.54
N GLY A 232 -20.52 -18.11 2.95
CA GLY A 232 -19.19 -17.87 2.39
C GLY A 232 -18.12 -17.54 3.45
N PRO A 233 -16.88 -17.31 3.03
CA PRO A 233 -15.75 -17.00 3.90
C PRO A 233 -15.92 -15.68 4.65
N VAL A 234 -15.44 -15.68 5.89
CA VAL A 234 -15.30 -14.55 6.80
C VAL A 234 -13.84 -14.49 7.27
N VAL A 235 -13.19 -13.36 7.01
CA VAL A 235 -11.76 -13.16 7.29
C VAL A 235 -11.50 -11.82 7.96
N THR A 236 -10.29 -11.64 8.48
CA THR A 236 -9.69 -10.32 8.72
C THR A 236 -8.49 -10.13 7.80
N VAL A 237 -8.20 -8.88 7.44
CA VAL A 237 -7.04 -8.50 6.62
C VAL A 237 -6.09 -7.67 7.46
N ASP A 238 -4.81 -8.03 7.41
CA ASP A 238 -3.72 -7.25 7.99
C ASP A 238 -2.45 -7.37 7.11
N THR A 239 -1.38 -6.67 7.47
CA THR A 239 -0.12 -6.73 6.73
C THR A 239 0.52 -8.11 6.85
N PHE A 240 1.30 -8.50 5.84
CA PHE A 240 1.99 -9.79 5.84
C PHE A 240 2.89 -9.99 7.08
N SER A 241 3.54 -8.92 7.55
CA SER A 241 4.44 -8.95 8.72
C SER A 241 3.68 -9.20 10.01
N VAL A 242 2.49 -8.60 10.17
CA VAL A 242 1.60 -8.87 11.31
C VAL A 242 1.09 -10.30 11.28
N LEU A 243 0.64 -10.81 10.14
CA LEU A 243 0.10 -12.18 10.06
C LEU A 243 1.16 -13.27 10.28
N ILE A 244 2.43 -13.00 9.95
CA ILE A 244 3.55 -13.90 10.29
C ILE A 244 3.80 -13.93 11.81
N GLN A 245 3.73 -12.77 12.47
CA GLN A 245 3.96 -12.64 13.93
C GLN A 245 2.76 -13.12 14.76
N HIS A 246 1.56 -12.93 14.23
CA HIS A 246 0.28 -13.20 14.89
C HIS A 246 -0.61 -14.08 14.03
N PRO A 247 -0.23 -15.36 13.81
CA PRO A 247 -1.00 -16.30 12.98
C PRO A 247 -2.38 -16.63 13.57
N GLU A 248 -2.71 -16.20 14.78
CA GLU A 248 -4.04 -16.28 15.40
C GLU A 248 -5.10 -15.55 14.56
N LEU A 249 -4.74 -14.43 13.92
CA LEU A 249 -5.63 -13.68 13.00
C LEU A 249 -6.03 -14.54 11.79
N CYS A 250 -5.06 -15.27 11.23
CA CYS A 250 -5.29 -16.28 10.20
C CYS A 250 -6.13 -17.45 10.73
N GLN A 251 -5.88 -17.92 11.95
CA GLN A 251 -6.59 -19.06 12.52
C GLN A 251 -8.07 -18.75 12.76
N ALA A 252 -8.38 -17.54 13.23
CA ALA A 252 -9.75 -17.06 13.39
C ALA A 252 -10.48 -16.84 12.06
N SER A 253 -9.76 -16.65 10.96
CA SER A 253 -10.29 -16.44 9.60
C SER A 253 -10.52 -17.75 8.84
N ASP A 254 -11.40 -17.78 7.84
CA ASP A 254 -11.58 -18.98 6.99
C ASP A 254 -10.33 -19.29 6.12
N TYR A 255 -9.59 -18.25 5.73
CA TYR A 255 -8.26 -18.32 5.13
C TYR A 255 -7.43 -17.11 5.57
N CYS A 256 -6.11 -17.15 5.38
CA CYS A 256 -5.26 -15.96 5.62
C CYS A 256 -5.45 -14.93 4.51
N ALA A 257 -5.73 -13.68 4.84
CA ALA A 257 -5.87 -12.60 3.88
C ALA A 257 -4.88 -11.48 4.22
N ALA A 258 -3.88 -11.25 3.35
CA ALA A 258 -2.72 -10.42 3.68
C ALA A 258 -2.50 -9.29 2.67
N ASN A 259 -2.28 -8.06 3.16
CA ASN A 259 -1.77 -6.98 2.34
C ASN A 259 -0.24 -7.10 2.21
N CYS A 260 0.27 -7.08 0.99
CA CYS A 260 1.71 -7.26 0.72
C CYS A 260 2.12 -6.61 -0.60
N HIS A 261 2.87 -5.51 -0.52
CA HIS A 261 3.39 -4.80 -1.68
C HIS A 261 4.91 -4.84 -1.66
N ALA A 262 5.51 -5.38 -2.73
CA ALA A 262 6.96 -5.40 -2.88
C ALA A 262 7.57 -3.98 -2.93
N PHE A 263 6.80 -2.95 -3.30
CA PHE A 263 7.23 -1.56 -3.33
C PHE A 263 7.76 -1.04 -1.99
N PHE A 264 7.17 -1.48 -0.87
CA PHE A 264 7.60 -1.04 0.47
C PHE A 264 8.88 -1.73 0.95
N ASP A 265 9.40 -2.71 0.21
CA ASP A 265 10.71 -3.30 0.44
C ASP A 265 11.76 -2.61 -0.44
N ASN A 266 12.70 -1.91 0.20
CA ASN A 266 13.67 -1.05 -0.48
C ASN A 266 14.68 -1.80 -1.37
N ASN A 267 14.71 -3.13 -1.32
CA ASN A 267 15.63 -3.97 -2.09
C ASN A 267 14.96 -4.62 -3.30
N ASN A 268 13.65 -4.48 -3.45
CA ASN A 268 12.90 -5.11 -4.53
C ASN A 268 12.87 -4.23 -5.79
N THR A 269 13.01 -4.89 -6.94
CA THR A 269 12.73 -4.32 -8.25
C THR A 269 11.37 -4.81 -8.74
N ALA A 270 10.72 -4.04 -9.60
CA ALA A 270 9.37 -4.34 -10.07
C ALA A 270 9.22 -5.74 -10.69
N ASP A 271 10.21 -6.21 -11.44
CA ASP A 271 10.23 -7.56 -12.05
C ASP A 271 10.22 -8.69 -11.02
N LYS A 272 10.64 -8.43 -9.77
CA LYS A 272 10.66 -9.41 -8.67
C LYS A 272 9.44 -9.36 -7.75
N ALA A 273 8.51 -8.43 -8.00
CA ALA A 273 7.36 -8.21 -7.13
C ALA A 273 6.53 -9.49 -6.89
N GLY A 274 6.26 -10.25 -7.95
CA GLY A 274 5.50 -11.50 -7.86
C GLY A 274 6.17 -12.53 -6.95
N GLN A 275 7.46 -12.78 -7.14
CA GLN A 275 8.21 -13.76 -6.34
C GLN A 275 8.28 -13.35 -4.87
N TYR A 276 8.60 -12.09 -4.58
CA TYR A 276 8.65 -11.58 -3.21
C TYR A 276 7.33 -11.79 -2.49
N VAL A 277 6.22 -11.39 -3.12
CA VAL A 277 4.88 -11.47 -2.54
C VAL A 277 4.45 -12.93 -2.34
N LYS A 278 4.81 -13.84 -3.27
CA LYS A 278 4.56 -15.29 -3.10
C LYS A 278 5.39 -15.87 -1.95
N ASP A 279 6.64 -15.43 -1.77
CA ASP A 279 7.47 -15.86 -0.65
C ASP A 279 6.88 -15.43 0.70
N GLN A 280 6.33 -14.20 0.79
CA GLN A 280 5.63 -13.77 2.01
C GLN A 280 4.34 -14.57 2.23
N ALA A 281 3.56 -14.86 1.18
CA ALA A 281 2.38 -15.71 1.27
C ALA A 281 2.71 -17.11 1.83
N ASN A 282 3.84 -17.69 1.37
CA ASN A 282 4.31 -18.99 1.86
C ASN A 282 4.74 -18.93 3.33
N LYS A 283 5.39 -17.85 3.77
CA LYS A 283 5.74 -17.65 5.20
C LYS A 283 4.52 -17.51 6.08
N ILE A 284 3.50 -16.76 5.64
CA ILE A 284 2.22 -16.64 6.35
C ILE A 284 1.57 -18.02 6.46
N SER A 285 1.42 -18.74 5.35
CA SER A 285 0.84 -20.09 5.35
C SER A 285 1.58 -21.02 6.32
N LYS A 286 2.92 -21.00 6.30
CA LYS A 286 3.74 -21.78 7.23
C LYS A 286 3.48 -21.42 8.70
N ALA A 287 3.46 -20.12 9.03
CA ALA A 287 3.14 -19.65 10.39
C ALA A 287 1.72 -20.05 10.82
N ALA A 288 0.76 -20.03 9.87
CA ALA A 288 -0.62 -20.41 10.05
C ALA A 288 -0.91 -21.91 9.84
N ARG A 289 0.09 -22.78 10.05
CA ARG A 289 -0.04 -24.25 9.99
C ARG A 289 -0.57 -24.78 8.65
N GLY A 290 -0.12 -24.18 7.56
CA GLY A 290 -0.47 -24.56 6.19
C GLY A 290 -1.79 -23.97 5.68
N LYS A 291 -2.43 -23.07 6.43
CA LYS A 291 -3.68 -22.43 5.99
C LYS A 291 -3.46 -21.64 4.70
N LYS A 292 -4.38 -21.79 3.73
CA LYS A 292 -4.31 -21.07 2.45
C LYS A 292 -4.19 -19.56 2.69
N THR A 293 -3.31 -18.92 1.94
CA THR A 293 -3.10 -17.47 1.98
C THR A 293 -3.51 -16.85 0.65
N LEU A 294 -4.44 -15.90 0.72
CA LEU A 294 -4.80 -14.98 -0.34
C LEU A 294 -4.08 -13.66 -0.05
N ILE A 295 -3.43 -13.09 -1.06
CA ILE A 295 -2.89 -11.73 -0.99
C ILE A 295 -4.02 -10.76 -1.34
N SER A 296 -4.49 -10.02 -0.34
CA SER A 296 -5.66 -9.15 -0.42
C SER A 296 -5.36 -7.78 -1.01
N GLU A 297 -4.08 -7.41 -1.09
CA GLU A 297 -3.56 -6.29 -1.87
C GLU A 297 -2.13 -6.58 -2.30
N SER A 298 -1.88 -6.39 -3.59
CA SER A 298 -0.53 -6.19 -4.09
C SER A 298 -0.55 -5.36 -5.36
N GLY A 299 0.43 -4.50 -5.52
CA GLY A 299 0.52 -3.59 -6.64
C GLY A 299 1.86 -2.88 -6.70
N TRP A 300 1.92 -1.87 -7.56
CA TRP A 300 3.09 -0.99 -7.69
C TRP A 300 2.61 0.38 -8.17
N PRO A 301 3.15 1.48 -7.61
CA PRO A 301 2.71 2.81 -8.01
C PRO A 301 3.34 3.24 -9.34
N HIS A 302 2.59 3.96 -10.16
CA HIS A 302 3.08 4.50 -11.43
C HIS A 302 3.76 5.86 -11.28
N ASN A 303 3.66 6.51 -10.11
CA ASN A 303 4.29 7.78 -9.79
C ASN A 303 4.56 7.88 -8.26
N GLY A 304 5.41 8.83 -7.86
CA GLY A 304 5.90 8.99 -6.48
C GLY A 304 7.43 8.97 -6.42
N GLN A 305 7.97 8.86 -5.21
CA GLN A 305 9.40 8.81 -4.95
C GLN A 305 9.90 7.36 -4.88
N PRO A 306 11.16 7.09 -5.29
CA PRO A 306 11.79 5.80 -5.07
C PRO A 306 11.91 5.42 -3.60
N ASN A 307 11.66 4.14 -3.30
CA ASN A 307 12.05 3.50 -2.05
C ASN A 307 13.24 2.57 -2.32
N GLY A 308 14.47 3.09 -2.27
CA GLY A 308 15.66 2.34 -2.67
C GLY A 308 15.58 1.87 -4.13
N LYS A 309 15.59 0.54 -4.35
CA LYS A 309 15.46 -0.09 -5.67
C LYS A 309 14.01 -0.14 -6.19
N ALA A 310 13.04 0.11 -5.33
CA ALA A 310 11.64 0.15 -5.71
C ALA A 310 11.29 1.52 -6.29
N VAL A 311 11.42 1.64 -7.62
CA VAL A 311 11.18 2.89 -8.36
C VAL A 311 9.77 2.92 -8.96
N PRO A 312 8.91 3.89 -8.60
CA PRO A 312 7.62 4.13 -9.27
C PRO A 312 7.82 4.59 -10.72
N SER A 313 7.08 4.00 -11.64
CA SER A 313 6.90 4.49 -13.02
C SER A 313 5.81 3.67 -13.71
N SER A 314 5.19 4.17 -14.77
CA SER A 314 4.22 3.36 -15.55
C SER A 314 4.86 2.08 -16.08
N GLN A 315 6.13 2.13 -16.51
CA GLN A 315 6.86 0.94 -16.98
C GLN A 315 7.11 -0.07 -15.85
N ASN A 316 7.48 0.40 -14.66
CA ASN A 316 7.71 -0.49 -13.53
C ASN A 316 6.40 -1.04 -12.96
N GLN A 317 5.31 -0.25 -12.98
CA GLN A 317 3.99 -0.77 -12.64
C GLN A 317 3.60 -1.93 -13.57
N GLN A 318 3.74 -1.77 -14.88
CA GLN A 318 3.47 -2.85 -15.84
C GLN A 318 4.32 -4.11 -15.56
N LYS A 319 5.63 -3.96 -15.28
CA LYS A 319 6.51 -5.07 -14.91
C LYS A 319 6.06 -5.77 -13.63
N ALA A 320 5.70 -5.02 -12.59
CA ALA A 320 5.26 -5.57 -11.32
C ALA A 320 3.92 -6.30 -11.43
N ILE A 321 2.94 -5.74 -12.13
CA ILE A 321 1.66 -6.39 -12.37
C ILE A 321 1.84 -7.67 -13.20
N ALA A 322 2.68 -7.64 -14.23
CA ALA A 322 3.01 -8.85 -15.01
C ALA A 322 3.71 -9.92 -14.15
N SER A 323 4.68 -9.52 -13.33
CA SER A 323 5.38 -10.41 -12.38
C SER A 323 4.39 -11.08 -11.42
N LEU A 324 3.51 -10.30 -10.78
CA LEU A 324 2.45 -10.79 -9.90
C LEU A 324 1.53 -11.81 -10.61
N GLN A 325 1.02 -11.46 -11.79
CA GLN A 325 0.09 -12.31 -12.54
C GLN A 325 0.75 -13.60 -13.08
N GLN A 326 2.05 -13.58 -13.35
CA GLN A 326 2.81 -14.77 -13.77
C GLN A 326 3.10 -15.69 -12.58
N THR A 327 3.38 -15.15 -11.40
CA THR A 327 3.68 -15.94 -10.19
C THR A 327 2.42 -16.56 -9.58
N PHE A 328 1.31 -15.82 -9.52
CA PHE A 328 0.06 -16.29 -8.93
C PHE A 328 -0.83 -16.94 -10.00
N THR A 329 -0.76 -18.25 -10.11
CA THR A 329 -1.47 -18.99 -11.18
C THR A 329 -2.81 -19.57 -10.74
N GLY A 330 -3.03 -19.76 -9.43
CA GLY A 330 -4.25 -20.34 -8.87
C GLY A 330 -5.41 -19.35 -8.74
N ASP A 331 -6.62 -19.90 -8.62
CA ASP A 331 -7.82 -19.10 -8.34
C ASP A 331 -7.84 -18.59 -6.90
N ASN A 332 -8.28 -17.34 -6.72
CA ASN A 332 -8.44 -16.71 -5.41
C ASN A 332 -7.13 -16.70 -4.61
N GLU A 333 -6.01 -16.37 -5.24
CA GLU A 333 -4.72 -16.19 -4.56
C GLU A 333 -4.28 -14.73 -4.45
N LEU A 334 -4.79 -13.85 -5.34
CA LEU A 334 -4.30 -12.48 -5.47
C LEU A 334 -5.42 -11.50 -5.81
N ILE A 335 -5.43 -10.38 -5.09
CA ILE A 335 -6.18 -9.17 -5.38
C ILE A 335 -5.19 -8.08 -5.74
N LEU A 336 -5.32 -7.55 -6.96
CA LEU A 336 -4.47 -6.47 -7.43
C LEU A 336 -4.91 -5.14 -6.81
N PHE A 337 -3.95 -4.30 -6.49
CA PHE A 337 -4.17 -2.98 -5.92
C PHE A 337 -3.63 -1.89 -6.87
N THR A 338 -4.46 -1.02 -7.44
CA THR A 338 -5.94 -0.92 -7.34
C THR A 338 -6.55 -0.64 -8.71
N ALA A 339 -7.88 -0.70 -8.84
CA ALA A 339 -8.57 -0.51 -10.11
C ALA A 339 -8.22 0.83 -10.76
N PHE A 340 -8.26 1.92 -9.98
CA PHE A 340 -8.10 3.29 -10.45
C PHE A 340 -7.34 4.12 -9.42
N ASP A 341 -6.73 5.23 -9.85
CA ASP A 341 -6.08 6.17 -8.95
C ASP A 341 -7.07 6.78 -7.94
N ASP A 342 -6.65 6.79 -6.68
CA ASP A 342 -7.41 7.26 -5.53
C ASP A 342 -6.90 8.64 -5.10
N LEU A 343 -7.22 9.67 -5.90
CA LEU A 343 -6.66 11.03 -5.74
C LEU A 343 -7.07 11.72 -4.44
N TRP A 344 -8.08 11.21 -3.75
CA TRP A 344 -8.56 11.69 -2.45
C TRP A 344 -7.63 11.31 -1.29
N LYS A 345 -6.77 10.30 -1.48
CA LYS A 345 -5.82 9.85 -0.47
C LYS A 345 -4.79 10.94 -0.16
N GLN A 346 -4.24 10.88 1.05
CA GLN A 346 -3.20 11.79 1.50
C GLN A 346 -1.89 11.04 1.63
N ASP A 347 -0.82 11.65 1.15
CA ASP A 347 0.52 11.11 1.26
C ASP A 347 1.10 11.38 2.65
N SER A 348 1.92 10.45 3.12
CA SER A 348 2.84 10.64 4.25
C SER A 348 4.26 10.29 3.82
N PRO A 349 5.31 10.63 4.61
CA PRO A 349 6.67 10.24 4.27
C PRO A 349 6.83 8.72 4.03
N GLY A 350 6.12 7.88 4.78
CA GLY A 350 6.16 6.41 4.63
C GLY A 350 5.48 5.88 3.36
N THR A 351 4.73 6.73 2.66
CA THR A 351 4.04 6.38 1.41
C THR A 351 4.82 6.79 0.17
N PHE A 352 5.94 7.50 0.35
CA PHE A 352 6.79 7.96 -0.75
C PHE A 352 6.05 8.83 -1.78
N GLY A 353 5.00 9.55 -1.38
CA GLY A 353 4.21 10.37 -2.31
C GLY A 353 3.47 9.55 -3.37
N ALA A 354 3.22 8.27 -3.09
CA ALA A 354 2.70 7.32 -4.06
C ALA A 354 1.21 6.97 -3.86
N GLU A 355 0.57 7.38 -2.75
CA GLU A 355 -0.77 6.87 -2.36
C GLU A 355 -1.85 7.06 -3.44
N LYS A 356 -1.71 8.12 -4.24
CA LYS A 356 -2.67 8.49 -5.27
C LYS A 356 -2.49 7.74 -6.59
N PHE A 357 -1.37 7.03 -6.79
CA PHE A 357 -0.88 6.62 -8.10
C PHE A 357 -0.76 5.09 -8.27
N TRP A 358 -1.68 4.33 -7.68
CA TRP A 358 -1.68 2.86 -7.72
C TRP A 358 -2.65 2.26 -8.76
N GLY A 359 -3.43 3.10 -9.45
CA GLY A 359 -4.41 2.68 -10.43
C GLY A 359 -3.78 1.90 -11.58
N ILE A 360 -4.37 0.74 -11.90
CA ILE A 360 -3.95 -0.12 -13.00
C ILE A 360 -4.73 0.20 -14.28
N ASN A 361 -5.97 0.67 -14.14
CA ASN A 361 -6.85 1.04 -15.25
C ASN A 361 -7.02 2.55 -15.32
N GLN A 362 -7.29 3.05 -16.52
CA GLN A 362 -7.61 4.45 -16.76
C GLN A 362 -9.11 4.70 -16.54
N ARG A 363 -9.45 5.75 -15.79
CA ARG A 363 -10.85 6.18 -15.59
C ARG A 363 -11.46 6.85 -16.80
#